data_AF-A0A7S0U572-F1
#
_entry.id   AF-A0A7S0U572-F1
#
_cell.length_a   1.000
_cell.length_b   1.000
_cell.length_c   1.000
_cell.angle_alpha   90.00
_cell.angle_beta   90.00
_cell.angle_gamma   90.00
#
_symmetry.space_group_name_H-M   'P 1'
#
loop_
_entity.id
_entity.type
_entity.pdbx_description
1 polymer ?
#
loop_
_entity_poly.entity_id
_entity_poly.type
_entity_poly.pdbx_seq_one_letter_code
_entity_poly.pdbx_strand_id
1 'polypeptide(L)'
;CFALLPPSLAFSPPLTGGLRVSLSPSPRLATSLPRRSTGGLYSVIMASHGLGFDFGTSGVRINVVSSTTLEVVHADSRAYSEQSADVWSNAMDELLLAIPEKIRSDIDRISVSGTSASVLLATPSGASRGPRMYDFSVVGAPKGEEAMAMIKREAPAGHCVRSATSSLAKVLCWGLEEPIEKGVKVAHQADFLAHRLTGEGAPVTSDWNNMLKFGYDPMEDEYPGWVKSLTGACGLGTEQLPRVVPPGGLVG
;
A
#
# COMPACT_ATOMS: atom_id res chain seq x y z
N CYS A 1 4.70 0.74 40.91
CA CYS A 1 3.25 0.91 40.76
C CYS A 1 2.82 0.33 39.44
N PHE A 2 2.06 -0.76 39.48
CA PHE A 2 1.47 -1.38 38.30
C PHE A 2 0.47 -0.40 37.64
N ALA A 3 0.66 -0.11 36.37
CA ALA A 3 -0.38 0.43 35.51
C ALA A 3 -0.56 -0.58 34.36
N LEU A 4 -1.65 -1.34 34.45
CA LEU A 4 -2.14 -2.23 33.43
C LEU A 4 -2.40 -1.42 32.16
N LEU A 5 -1.66 -1.71 31.09
CA LEU A 5 -2.01 -1.30 29.73
C LEU A 5 -3.35 -1.96 29.36
N PRO A 6 -4.32 -1.23 28.78
CA PRO A 6 -5.51 -1.87 28.28
C PRO A 6 -5.14 -2.77 27.09
N PRO A 7 -5.79 -3.94 26.95
CA PRO A 7 -5.57 -4.81 25.80
C PRO A 7 -6.12 -4.14 24.54
N SER A 8 -5.37 -4.27 23.44
CA SER A 8 -5.85 -4.27 22.04
C SER A 8 -7.19 -3.55 21.80
N LEU A 9 -7.15 -2.32 21.27
CA LEU A 9 -8.27 -1.79 20.50
C LEU A 9 -8.37 -2.58 19.19
N ALA A 10 -8.90 -3.79 19.30
CA ALA A 10 -9.44 -4.51 18.17
C ALA A 10 -10.57 -3.62 17.61
N PHE A 11 -10.40 -3.16 16.37
CA PHE A 11 -11.55 -2.77 15.57
C PHE A 11 -12.48 -3.99 15.50
N SER A 12 -13.61 -3.94 16.21
CA SER A 12 -14.70 -4.88 16.01
C SER A 12 -16.05 -4.21 16.29
N PRO A 13 -17.08 -4.45 15.45
CA PRO A 13 -17.06 -5.39 14.34
C PRO A 13 -16.21 -4.84 13.18
N PRO A 14 -15.83 -5.68 12.19
CA PRO A 14 -15.38 -5.13 10.92
C PRO A 14 -16.45 -4.12 10.46
N LEU A 15 -16.06 -3.07 9.75
CA LEU A 15 -17.00 -2.25 8.99
C LEU A 15 -17.66 -3.20 7.96
N THR A 16 -18.72 -3.88 8.40
CA THR A 16 -19.29 -5.05 7.75
C THR A 16 -20.39 -4.54 6.83
N GLY A 17 -20.12 -4.65 5.52
CA GLY A 17 -21.09 -4.41 4.46
C GLY A 17 -20.90 -3.09 3.73
N GLY A 18 -19.98 -3.06 2.76
CA GLY A 18 -20.03 -2.09 1.65
C GLY A 18 -18.89 -1.06 1.58
N LEU A 19 -18.01 -0.98 2.58
CA LEU A 19 -16.82 -0.12 2.50
C LEU A 19 -15.87 -0.66 1.42
N ARG A 20 -15.53 0.18 0.46
CA ARG A 20 -14.64 -0.18 -0.64
C ARG A 20 -13.29 0.48 -0.47
N VAL A 21 -12.22 -0.30 -0.36
CA VAL A 21 -10.86 0.20 -0.28
C VAL A 21 -10.20 0.09 -1.66
N SER A 22 -9.45 1.11 -2.08
CA SER A 22 -8.67 1.09 -3.33
C SER A 22 -7.31 1.76 -3.16
N LEU A 23 -6.36 1.43 -4.04
CA LEU A 23 -5.07 2.12 -4.12
C LEU A 23 -5.15 3.23 -5.16
N SER A 24 -4.78 4.46 -4.79
CA SER A 24 -4.83 5.61 -5.69
C SER A 24 -3.69 5.58 -6.72
N PRO A 25 -3.93 6.00 -7.97
CA PRO A 25 -2.82 6.31 -8.88
C PRO A 25 -1.95 7.46 -8.32
N SER A 26 -0.66 7.45 -8.65
CA SER A 26 0.21 8.63 -8.44
C SER A 26 -0.29 9.83 -9.26
N PRO A 27 -0.03 11.09 -8.86
CA PRO A 27 -0.64 12.30 -9.45
C PRO A 27 -0.21 12.62 -10.90
N ARG A 28 0.34 11.67 -11.66
CA ARG A 28 0.65 11.82 -13.08
C ARG A 28 -0.14 10.78 -13.87
N LEU A 29 -1.09 11.26 -14.67
CA LEU A 29 -2.10 10.55 -15.47
C LEU A 29 -3.40 10.17 -14.74
N ALA A 30 -4.26 11.17 -14.52
CA ALA A 30 -5.70 10.96 -14.53
C ALA A 30 -6.23 11.39 -15.92
N THR A 31 -6.41 10.44 -16.83
CA THR A 31 -7.12 10.68 -18.09
C THR A 31 -8.53 10.10 -18.02
N SER A 32 -9.49 10.96 -18.37
CA SER A 32 -10.95 10.81 -18.53
C SER A 32 -11.56 9.39 -18.45
N LEU A 33 -12.54 9.23 -17.54
CA LEU A 33 -13.52 8.13 -17.54
C LEU A 33 -14.66 8.39 -18.55
N PRO A 34 -15.20 7.36 -19.23
CA PRO A 34 -16.35 7.51 -20.11
C PRO A 34 -17.67 7.55 -19.32
N ARG A 35 -18.58 8.45 -19.71
CA ARG A 35 -19.97 8.49 -19.21
C ARG A 35 -20.75 7.27 -19.75
N ARG A 36 -21.40 6.53 -18.87
CA ARG A 36 -22.52 5.63 -19.24
C ARG A 36 -23.83 6.17 -18.68
N SER A 37 -24.85 6.23 -19.55
CA SER A 37 -26.25 6.51 -19.21
C SER A 37 -27.06 5.21 -19.20
N THR A 38 -27.93 5.06 -18.20
CA THR A 38 -29.20 4.30 -18.10
C THR A 38 -29.42 4.15 -16.58
N GLY A 39 -30.52 4.54 -15.94
CA GLY A 39 -31.93 4.38 -16.30
C GLY A 39 -32.57 3.39 -15.31
N GLY A 40 -33.12 3.88 -14.19
CA GLY A 40 -34.10 3.15 -13.36
C GLY A 40 -33.62 2.47 -12.08
N LEU A 41 -33.66 3.18 -10.96
CA LEU A 41 -34.40 2.90 -9.71
C LEU A 41 -33.96 3.99 -8.72
N TYR A 42 -34.89 4.76 -8.17
CA TYR A 42 -34.57 5.69 -7.08
C TYR A 42 -34.26 4.87 -5.82
N SER A 43 -33.05 4.31 -5.74
CA SER A 43 -32.40 4.21 -4.43
C SER A 43 -32.30 5.66 -3.97
N VAL A 44 -32.85 5.98 -2.79
CA VAL A 44 -32.40 7.16 -2.06
C VAL A 44 -30.87 7.05 -2.08
N ILE A 45 -30.20 7.89 -2.85
CA ILE A 45 -28.75 7.98 -2.79
C ILE A 45 -28.51 8.53 -1.40
N MET A 46 -28.35 7.63 -0.42
CA MET A 46 -27.80 7.97 0.87
C MET A 46 -26.54 8.75 0.56
N ALA A 47 -26.44 9.98 1.07
CA ALA A 47 -25.27 10.81 0.84
C ALA A 47 -24.04 9.97 1.22
N SER A 48 -23.14 9.79 0.26
CA SER A 48 -21.97 8.95 0.45
C SER A 48 -20.73 9.80 0.29
N HIS A 49 -19.67 9.47 1.01
CA HIS A 49 -18.41 10.19 0.97
C HIS A 49 -17.26 9.25 0.62
N GLY A 50 -16.32 9.76 -0.17
CA GLY A 50 -15.04 9.11 -0.39
C GLY A 50 -13.97 9.74 0.50
N LEU A 51 -13.20 8.92 1.22
CA LEU A 51 -12.05 9.34 2.00
C LEU A 51 -10.77 8.99 1.23
N GLY A 52 -9.92 9.99 0.95
CA GLY A 52 -8.60 9.79 0.39
C GLY A 52 -7.51 10.02 1.43
N PHE A 53 -6.60 9.05 1.58
CA PHE A 53 -5.34 9.23 2.29
C PHE A 53 -4.20 9.48 1.29
N ASP A 54 -3.36 10.45 1.60
CA ASP A 54 -2.11 10.71 0.88
C ASP A 54 -0.93 10.65 1.86
N PHE A 55 -0.26 9.50 1.92
CA PHE A 55 0.92 9.28 2.75
C PHE A 55 2.19 9.72 2.03
N GLY A 56 2.81 10.77 2.54
CA GLY A 56 4.10 11.29 2.06
C GLY A 56 5.27 10.87 2.93
N THR A 57 6.40 11.57 2.76
CA THR A 57 7.63 11.34 3.52
C THR A 57 7.73 12.16 4.81
N SER A 58 6.84 13.13 5.01
CA SER A 58 6.83 14.02 6.19
C SER A 58 5.49 14.04 6.94
N GLY A 59 4.52 13.27 6.47
CA GLY A 59 3.20 13.23 7.05
C GLY A 59 2.18 12.58 6.12
N VAL A 60 0.95 12.52 6.60
CA VAL A 60 -0.23 12.06 5.88
C VAL A 60 -1.30 13.15 5.87
N ARG A 61 -2.02 13.24 4.75
CA ARG A 61 -3.18 14.12 4.59
C ARG A 61 -4.42 13.29 4.29
N ILE A 62 -5.57 13.77 4.73
CA ILE A 62 -6.86 13.25 4.31
C ILE A 62 -7.72 14.31 3.66
N ASN A 63 -8.55 13.88 2.72
CA ASN A 63 -9.71 14.63 2.24
C ASN A 63 -10.92 13.69 2.21
N VAL A 64 -12.04 14.14 2.77
CA VAL A 64 -13.34 13.51 2.60
C VAL A 64 -14.13 14.32 1.59
N VAL A 65 -14.55 13.68 0.50
CA VAL A 65 -15.25 14.32 -0.63
C VAL A 65 -16.67 13.79 -0.69
N SER A 66 -17.65 14.69 -0.79
CA SER A 66 -19.05 14.30 -1.01
C SER A 66 -19.24 13.74 -2.41
N SER A 67 -19.87 12.57 -2.53
CA SER A 67 -20.23 12.00 -3.83
C SER A 67 -21.34 12.78 -4.54
N THR A 68 -22.06 13.65 -3.82
CA THR A 68 -23.16 14.45 -4.37
C THR A 68 -22.67 15.82 -4.85
N THR A 69 -21.90 16.54 -4.04
CA THR A 69 -21.44 17.90 -4.40
C THR A 69 -20.06 17.92 -5.04
N LEU A 70 -19.28 16.84 -4.87
CA LEU A 70 -17.85 16.75 -5.23
C LEU A 70 -16.96 17.74 -4.48
N GLU A 71 -17.46 18.32 -3.39
CA GLU A 71 -16.71 19.23 -2.53
C GLU A 71 -16.03 18.47 -1.38
N VAL A 72 -14.91 19.03 -0.90
CA VAL A 72 -14.24 18.55 0.31
C VAL A 72 -15.07 18.97 1.52
N VAL A 73 -15.64 18.00 2.22
CA VAL A 73 -16.45 18.22 3.43
C VAL A 73 -15.63 18.12 4.72
N HIS A 74 -14.45 17.52 4.66
CA HIS A 74 -13.50 17.46 5.75
C HIS A 74 -12.08 17.25 5.20
N ALA A 75 -11.10 17.89 5.81
CA ALA A 75 -9.69 17.68 5.53
C ALA A 75 -8.90 17.82 6.83
N ASP A 76 -7.85 17.02 6.97
CA ASP A 76 -6.95 17.05 8.12
C ASP A 76 -5.58 16.48 7.71
N SER A 77 -4.56 16.66 8.54
CA SER A 77 -3.24 16.09 8.31
C SER A 77 -2.49 15.82 9.62
N ARG A 78 -1.56 14.86 9.57
CA ARG A 78 -0.62 14.56 10.65
C ARG A 78 0.79 14.59 10.08
N ALA A 79 1.69 15.27 10.78
CA ALA A 79 3.10 15.26 10.46
C ALA A 79 3.80 14.12 11.22
N TYR A 80 4.82 13.54 10.61
CA TYR A 80 5.74 12.63 11.28
C TYR A 80 7.17 12.90 10.83
N SER A 81 8.12 12.69 11.75
CA SER A 81 9.56 12.86 11.50
C SER A 81 10.27 11.55 11.15
N GLU A 82 9.62 10.42 11.38
CA GLU A 82 10.18 9.07 11.23
C GLU A 82 9.32 8.21 10.30
N GLN A 83 9.94 7.18 9.75
CA GLN A 83 9.32 6.25 8.81
C GLN A 83 9.29 4.86 9.42
N SER A 84 8.13 4.47 9.95
CA SER A 84 7.89 3.13 10.46
C SER A 84 6.44 2.70 10.23
N ALA A 85 6.20 1.40 10.24
CA ALA A 85 4.86 0.84 10.13
C ALA A 85 3.94 1.38 11.24
N ASP A 86 4.44 1.49 12.47
CA ASP A 86 3.69 1.98 13.62
C ASP A 86 3.38 3.47 13.52
N VAL A 87 4.34 4.29 13.08
CA VAL A 87 4.13 5.74 12.90
C VAL A 87 3.04 6.00 11.85
N TRP A 88 3.07 5.29 10.72
CA TRP A 88 2.04 5.44 9.69
C TRP A 88 0.68 4.96 10.17
N SER A 89 0.67 3.85 10.89
CA SER A 89 -0.55 3.25 11.45
C SER A 89 -1.21 4.18 12.46
N ASN A 90 -0.44 4.71 13.41
CA ASN A 90 -0.96 5.62 14.42
C ASN A 90 -1.48 6.92 13.78
N ALA A 91 -0.76 7.47 12.79
CA ALA A 91 -1.21 8.65 12.07
C ALA A 91 -2.52 8.40 11.28
N MET A 92 -2.71 7.20 10.72
CA MET A 92 -3.97 6.79 10.11
C MET A 92 -5.11 6.75 11.14
N ASP A 93 -4.87 6.07 12.27
CA ASP A 93 -5.87 5.88 13.32
C ASP A 93 -6.29 7.23 13.92
N GLU A 94 -5.34 8.13 14.20
CA GLU A 94 -5.60 9.50 14.67
C GLU A 94 -6.46 10.31 13.69
N LEU A 95 -6.20 10.19 12.39
CA LEU A 95 -6.98 10.88 11.37
C LEU A 95 -8.39 10.32 11.24
N LEU A 96 -8.55 8.99 11.25
CA LEU A 96 -9.87 8.34 11.24
C LEU A 96 -10.72 8.73 12.46
N LEU A 97 -10.09 8.84 13.63
CA LEU A 97 -10.76 9.26 14.86
C LEU A 97 -11.14 10.74 14.85
N ALA A 98 -10.35 11.59 14.21
CA ALA A 98 -10.60 13.04 14.11
C ALA A 98 -11.74 13.42 13.16
N ILE A 99 -12.12 12.53 12.22
CA ILE A 99 -13.27 12.78 11.33
C ILE A 99 -14.55 12.82 12.19
N PRO A 100 -15.35 13.91 12.12
CA PRO A 100 -16.62 14.00 12.84
C PRO A 100 -17.54 12.83 12.53
N GLU A 101 -18.18 12.26 13.56
CA GLU A 101 -18.99 11.04 13.43
C GLU A 101 -20.02 11.12 12.29
N LYS A 102 -20.71 12.26 12.16
CA LYS A 102 -21.69 12.51 11.10
C LYS A 102 -21.11 12.41 9.68
N ILE A 103 -19.84 12.77 9.49
CA ILE A 103 -19.17 12.63 8.20
C ILE A 103 -18.66 11.19 8.05
N ARG A 104 -18.07 10.65 9.13
CA ARG A 104 -17.48 9.31 9.14
C ARG A 104 -18.51 8.21 8.86
N SER A 105 -19.74 8.34 9.36
CA SER A 105 -20.83 7.37 9.13
C SER A 105 -21.22 7.24 7.65
N ASP A 106 -20.95 8.27 6.86
CA ASP A 106 -21.36 8.36 5.47
C ASP A 106 -20.21 7.99 4.51
N ILE A 107 -19.03 7.60 5.03
CA ILE A 107 -17.90 7.17 4.20
C ILE A 107 -18.14 5.74 3.70
N ASP A 108 -18.27 5.58 2.38
CA ASP A 108 -18.49 4.28 1.73
C ASP A 108 -17.27 3.80 0.93
N ARG A 109 -16.27 4.66 0.72
CA ARG A 109 -15.03 4.30 0.01
C ARG A 109 -13.81 4.97 0.65
N ILE A 110 -12.69 4.23 0.69
CA ILE A 110 -11.39 4.75 1.10
C ILE A 110 -10.37 4.50 -0.01
N SER A 111 -9.65 5.53 -0.42
CA SER A 111 -8.48 5.39 -1.29
C SER A 111 -7.20 5.68 -0.53
N VAL A 112 -6.17 4.84 -0.67
CA VAL A 112 -4.87 5.05 -0.04
C VAL A 112 -3.82 5.29 -1.12
N SER A 113 -3.12 6.41 -1.01
CA SER A 113 -1.90 6.74 -1.77
C SER A 113 -0.70 6.73 -0.81
N GLY A 114 0.47 6.38 -1.33
CA GLY A 114 1.71 6.34 -0.56
C GLY A 114 2.93 6.65 -1.41
N THR A 115 4.06 6.84 -0.75
CA THR A 115 5.35 7.11 -1.40
C THR A 115 5.80 5.89 -2.20
N SER A 116 5.87 6.06 -3.53
CA SER A 116 6.36 5.05 -4.47
C SER A 116 7.76 4.55 -4.11
N ALA A 117 8.06 3.29 -4.47
CA ALA A 117 9.34 2.64 -4.19
C ALA A 117 9.68 2.47 -2.69
N SER A 118 8.75 2.76 -1.77
CA SER A 118 8.83 2.24 -0.40
C SER A 118 8.64 0.72 -0.41
N VAL A 119 9.28 -0.01 0.50
CA VAL A 119 8.99 -1.43 0.68
C VAL A 119 9.24 -1.85 2.12
N LEU A 120 8.40 -2.74 2.63
CA LEU A 120 8.54 -3.40 3.92
C LEU A 120 8.10 -4.86 3.81
N LEU A 121 8.48 -5.66 4.80
CA LEU A 121 7.95 -7.02 4.97
C LEU A 121 6.89 -6.98 6.08
N ALA A 122 5.63 -7.00 5.66
CA ALA A 122 4.47 -6.93 6.54
C ALA A 122 4.20 -8.27 7.23
N THR A 123 3.79 -8.17 8.49
CA THR A 123 3.24 -9.26 9.31
C THR A 123 1.85 -8.87 9.80
N PRO A 124 1.05 -9.79 10.34
CA PRO A 124 -0.24 -9.42 10.95
C PRO A 124 -0.11 -8.35 12.05
N SER A 125 1.02 -8.32 12.76
CA SER A 125 1.26 -7.40 13.86
C SER A 125 2.06 -6.14 13.49
N GLY A 126 2.37 -5.90 12.21
CA GLY A 126 3.19 -4.76 11.78
C GLY A 126 4.17 -5.12 10.66
N ALA A 127 5.48 -4.94 10.91
CA ALA A 127 6.53 -5.23 9.94
C ALA A 127 7.69 -6.01 10.58
N SER A 128 8.09 -7.13 9.97
CA SER A 128 9.28 -7.88 10.38
C SER A 128 10.56 -7.21 9.92
N ARG A 129 10.51 -6.53 8.76
CA ARG A 129 11.56 -5.62 8.30
C ARG A 129 10.94 -4.26 8.00
N GLY A 130 11.41 -3.26 8.73
CA GLY A 130 10.94 -1.88 8.64
C GLY A 130 11.14 -1.28 7.24
N PRO A 131 10.50 -0.13 6.96
CA PRO A 131 10.42 0.38 5.60
C PRO A 131 11.76 0.87 5.07
N ARG A 132 12.13 0.43 3.86
CA ARG A 132 13.15 1.07 3.02
C ARG A 132 12.46 2.06 2.08
N MET A 133 12.63 3.35 2.32
CA MET A 133 11.95 4.44 1.59
C MET A 133 12.55 4.68 0.19
N TYR A 134 11.93 5.57 -0.60
CA TYR A 134 12.29 5.81 -2.01
C TYR A 134 13.75 6.20 -2.24
N ASP A 135 14.36 6.86 -1.26
CA ASP A 135 15.74 7.34 -1.22
C ASP A 135 16.75 6.29 -0.73
N PHE A 136 16.28 5.17 -0.18
CA PHE A 136 17.13 4.04 0.15
C PHE A 136 17.71 3.43 -1.14
N SER A 137 19.03 3.55 -1.32
CA SER A 137 19.77 2.89 -2.38
C SER A 137 20.50 1.67 -1.82
N VAL A 138 20.46 0.55 -2.54
CA VAL A 138 21.26 -0.62 -2.17
C VAL A 138 22.76 -0.44 -2.48
N VAL A 139 23.16 0.60 -3.20
CA VAL A 139 24.60 0.89 -3.43
C VAL A 139 25.28 1.16 -2.09
N GLY A 140 26.33 0.42 -1.79
CA GLY A 140 27.03 0.50 -0.50
C GLY A 140 26.33 -0.21 0.66
N ALA A 141 25.11 -0.71 0.47
CA ALA A 141 24.47 -1.59 1.45
C ALA A 141 25.12 -2.98 1.43
N PRO A 142 25.13 -3.72 2.55
CA PRO A 142 25.53 -5.12 2.57
C PRO A 142 24.75 -5.90 1.51
N LYS A 143 25.44 -6.72 0.70
CA LYS A 143 24.82 -7.51 -0.40
C LYS A 143 24.17 -6.70 -1.52
N GLY A 144 24.24 -5.37 -1.51
CA GLY A 144 23.64 -4.52 -2.53
C GLY A 144 24.21 -4.73 -3.93
N GLU A 145 25.54 -4.83 -4.06
CA GLU A 145 26.19 -5.10 -5.36
C GLU A 145 25.82 -6.49 -5.90
N GLU A 146 25.69 -7.49 -5.02
CA GLU A 146 25.27 -8.84 -5.38
C GLU A 146 23.81 -8.85 -5.87
N ALA A 147 22.91 -8.19 -5.15
CA ALA A 147 21.51 -8.00 -5.55
C ALA A 147 21.42 -7.31 -6.93
N MET A 148 22.20 -6.25 -7.14
CA MET A 148 22.23 -5.54 -8.42
C MET A 148 22.82 -6.38 -9.54
N ALA A 149 23.83 -7.22 -9.28
CA ALA A 149 24.38 -8.14 -10.26
C ALA A 149 23.34 -9.18 -10.69
N MET A 150 22.58 -9.75 -9.75
CA MET A 150 21.47 -10.67 -10.04
C MET A 150 20.40 -9.99 -10.90
N ILE A 151 19.95 -8.79 -10.52
CA ILE A 151 18.96 -8.03 -11.32
C ILE A 151 19.49 -7.75 -12.72
N LYS A 152 20.76 -7.32 -12.84
CA LYS A 152 21.35 -6.97 -14.13
C LYS A 152 21.46 -8.16 -15.08
N ARG A 153 21.61 -9.38 -14.53
CA ARG A 153 21.69 -10.63 -15.29
C ARG A 153 20.33 -11.08 -15.80
N GLU A 154 19.29 -10.99 -14.98
CA GLU A 154 17.97 -11.57 -15.29
C GLU A 154 16.99 -10.55 -15.91
N ALA A 155 17.00 -9.29 -15.45
CA ALA A 155 16.00 -8.31 -15.87
C ALA A 155 16.34 -7.69 -17.24
N PRO A 156 15.36 -7.46 -18.13
CA PRO A 156 15.58 -6.83 -19.43
C PRO A 156 16.32 -5.49 -19.36
N ALA A 157 17.16 -5.20 -20.36
CA ALA A 157 17.85 -3.92 -20.44
C ALA A 157 16.84 -2.75 -20.44
N GLY A 158 17.14 -1.68 -19.70
CA GLY A 158 16.24 -0.52 -19.56
C GLY A 158 15.04 -0.72 -18.61
N HIS A 159 14.82 -1.92 -18.07
CA HIS A 159 13.74 -2.15 -17.11
C HIS A 159 13.97 -1.36 -15.81
N CYS A 160 12.90 -0.75 -15.28
CA CYS A 160 12.96 0.11 -14.09
C CYS A 160 13.49 -0.58 -12.81
N VAL A 161 13.42 -1.92 -12.69
CA VAL A 161 13.97 -2.66 -11.54
C VAL A 161 15.50 -2.58 -11.47
N ARG A 162 16.17 -2.22 -12.57
CA ARG A 162 17.64 -2.08 -12.64
C ARG A 162 18.14 -0.82 -11.91
N SER A 163 17.24 0.01 -11.36
CA SER A 163 17.61 1.06 -10.41
C SER A 163 17.99 0.47 -9.06
N ALA A 164 19.04 0.99 -8.42
CA ALA A 164 19.43 0.60 -7.06
C ALA A 164 18.42 1.03 -5.98
N THR A 165 17.47 1.89 -6.31
CA THR A 165 16.37 2.31 -5.43
C THR A 165 15.06 1.57 -5.71
N SER A 166 15.06 0.58 -6.61
CA SER A 166 13.87 -0.23 -6.90
C SER A 166 13.46 -1.08 -5.68
N SER A 167 12.16 -1.37 -5.55
CA SER A 167 11.67 -2.22 -4.45
C SER A 167 12.18 -3.66 -4.60
N LEU A 168 12.39 -4.16 -5.82
CA LEU A 168 13.03 -5.47 -6.04
C LEU A 168 14.47 -5.49 -5.50
N ALA A 169 15.28 -4.47 -5.82
CA ALA A 169 16.66 -4.39 -5.34
C ALA A 169 16.71 -4.41 -3.80
N LYS A 170 15.85 -3.63 -3.15
CA LYS A 170 15.73 -3.57 -1.69
C LYS A 170 15.39 -4.91 -1.08
N VAL A 171 14.47 -5.66 -1.67
CA VAL A 171 14.05 -6.97 -1.15
C VAL A 171 15.08 -8.06 -1.40
N LEU A 172 15.72 -8.09 -2.57
CA LEU A 172 16.80 -9.04 -2.85
C LEU A 172 18.01 -8.80 -1.94
N CYS A 173 18.41 -7.54 -1.76
CA CYS A 173 19.46 -7.15 -0.82
C CYS A 173 19.18 -7.72 0.58
N TRP A 174 17.95 -7.52 1.07
CA TRP A 174 17.48 -8.09 2.32
C TRP A 174 17.57 -9.61 2.39
N GLY A 175 17.06 -10.32 1.37
CA GLY A 175 17.04 -11.78 1.38
C GLY A 175 18.43 -12.42 1.23
N LEU A 176 19.40 -11.69 0.66
CA LEU A 176 20.80 -12.09 0.59
C LEU A 176 21.58 -11.80 1.88
N GLU A 177 21.16 -10.78 2.64
CA GLU A 177 21.69 -10.49 3.98
C GLU A 177 21.24 -11.58 4.96
N GLU A 178 19.94 -11.89 4.95
CA GLU A 178 19.32 -12.90 5.81
C GLU A 178 18.07 -13.47 5.11
N PRO A 179 17.84 -14.80 5.12
CA PRO A 179 16.66 -15.41 4.53
C PRO A 179 15.36 -14.74 4.98
N ILE A 180 14.43 -14.53 4.05
CA ILE A 180 13.12 -13.97 4.38
C ILE A 180 12.26 -15.04 5.05
N GLU A 181 11.71 -14.71 6.21
CA GLU A 181 10.84 -15.60 6.97
C GLU A 181 9.57 -15.94 6.18
N LYS A 182 9.06 -17.15 6.39
CA LYS A 182 7.75 -17.54 5.85
C LYS A 182 6.65 -16.77 6.55
N GLY A 183 5.54 -16.53 5.84
CA GLY A 183 4.35 -15.89 6.41
C GLY A 183 4.38 -14.36 6.42
N VAL A 184 5.52 -13.73 6.07
CA VAL A 184 5.56 -12.29 5.81
C VAL A 184 5.11 -11.97 4.39
N LYS A 185 4.60 -10.76 4.16
CA LYS A 185 4.15 -10.29 2.84
C LYS A 185 4.97 -9.08 2.40
N VAL A 186 5.34 -9.02 1.13
CA VAL A 186 5.90 -7.79 0.56
C VAL A 186 4.78 -6.76 0.43
N ALA A 187 5.03 -5.55 0.93
CA ALA A 187 4.11 -4.44 0.82
C ALA A 187 4.88 -3.15 0.56
N HIS A 188 4.31 -2.25 -0.23
CA HIS A 188 4.66 -0.83 -0.25
C HIS A 188 3.87 -0.12 0.87
N GLN A 189 4.21 1.14 1.15
CA GLN A 189 3.54 1.94 2.19
C GLN A 189 2.01 1.93 2.04
N ALA A 190 1.52 2.19 0.84
CA ALA A 190 0.07 2.21 0.57
C ALA A 190 -0.55 0.81 0.74
N ASP A 191 0.11 -0.24 0.28
CA ASP A 191 -0.36 -1.63 0.37
C ASP A 191 -0.53 -2.06 1.83
N PHE A 192 0.47 -1.77 2.68
CA PHE A 192 0.44 -2.09 4.11
C PHE A 192 -0.73 -1.40 4.83
N LEU A 193 -0.91 -0.10 4.56
CA LEU A 193 -1.96 0.71 5.17
C LEU A 193 -3.35 0.33 4.65
N ALA A 194 -3.49 0.03 3.36
CA ALA A 194 -4.74 -0.47 2.80
C ALA A 194 -5.09 -1.86 3.37
N HIS A 195 -4.10 -2.75 3.54
CA HIS A 195 -4.32 -4.06 4.12
C HIS A 195 -4.87 -3.98 5.56
N ARG A 196 -4.35 -3.05 6.38
CA ARG A 196 -4.89 -2.77 7.73
C ARG A 196 -6.37 -2.41 7.71
N LEU A 197 -6.82 -1.64 6.71
CA LEU A 197 -8.24 -1.27 6.56
C LEU A 197 -9.12 -2.45 6.13
N THR A 198 -8.58 -3.39 5.35
CA THR A 198 -9.30 -4.58 4.87
C THR A 198 -9.32 -5.74 5.87
N GLY A 199 -8.41 -5.72 6.86
CA GLY A 199 -8.30 -6.74 7.92
C GLY A 199 -7.41 -7.94 7.56
N GLU A 200 -7.02 -8.70 8.60
CA GLU A 200 -6.02 -9.78 8.52
C GLU A 200 -6.41 -10.96 7.60
N GLY A 201 -7.71 -11.16 7.36
CA GLY A 201 -8.20 -12.22 6.48
C GLY A 201 -8.10 -11.89 4.98
N ALA A 202 -7.87 -10.64 4.62
CA ALA A 202 -7.75 -10.20 3.23
C ALA A 202 -6.31 -10.43 2.70
N PRO A 203 -6.11 -10.70 1.41
CA PRO A 203 -4.77 -10.71 0.84
C PRO A 203 -4.18 -9.30 0.81
N VAL A 204 -2.89 -9.17 1.15
CA VAL A 204 -2.14 -7.95 0.82
C VAL A 204 -2.21 -7.74 -0.69
N THR A 205 -2.70 -6.57 -1.09
CA THR A 205 -2.94 -6.21 -2.48
C THR A 205 -2.19 -4.93 -2.80
N SER A 206 -1.57 -4.87 -3.97
CA SER A 206 -0.83 -3.70 -4.48
C SER A 206 -1.32 -3.33 -5.87
N ASP A 207 -1.14 -2.07 -6.24
CA ASP A 207 -1.39 -1.64 -7.61
C ASP A 207 -0.16 -1.86 -8.48
N TRP A 208 -0.36 -2.00 -9.79
CA TRP A 208 0.76 -2.25 -10.70
C TRP A 208 1.78 -1.09 -10.76
N ASN A 209 1.48 0.16 -10.38
CA ASN A 209 2.48 1.25 -10.45
C ASN A 209 3.56 1.10 -9.38
N ASN A 210 3.16 0.59 -8.22
CA ASN A 210 4.08 0.19 -7.16
C ASN A 210 4.81 -1.08 -7.58
N MET A 211 4.06 -2.09 -8.01
CA MET A 211 4.62 -3.39 -8.36
C MET A 211 5.50 -3.41 -9.61
N LEU A 212 5.38 -2.44 -10.51
CA LEU A 212 6.29 -2.24 -11.64
C LEU A 212 7.74 -2.11 -11.17
N LYS A 213 7.97 -1.40 -10.05
CA LYS A 213 9.31 -1.21 -9.44
C LYS A 213 9.82 -2.45 -8.71
N PHE A 214 8.97 -3.45 -8.56
CA PHE A 214 9.30 -4.78 -8.09
C PHE A 214 9.46 -5.80 -9.24
N GLY A 215 9.09 -5.42 -10.48
CA GLY A 215 9.23 -6.24 -11.68
C GLY A 215 7.94 -6.87 -12.19
N TYR A 216 6.77 -6.51 -11.64
CA TYR A 216 5.50 -6.96 -12.18
C TYR A 216 5.27 -6.41 -13.60
N ASP A 217 4.70 -7.23 -14.48
CA ASP A 217 4.37 -6.87 -15.85
C ASP A 217 2.85 -6.61 -15.98
N PRO A 218 2.42 -5.34 -16.12
CA PRO A 218 1.00 -5.01 -16.25
C PRO A 218 0.41 -5.38 -17.62
N MET A 219 1.23 -5.68 -18.64
CA MET A 219 0.74 -6.08 -19.96
C MET A 219 0.31 -7.54 -19.96
N GLU A 220 1.08 -8.38 -19.26
CA GLU A 220 0.81 -9.82 -19.12
C GLU A 220 0.04 -10.16 -17.82
N ASP A 221 -0.25 -9.14 -16.99
CA ASP A 221 -0.94 -9.26 -15.70
C ASP A 221 -0.29 -10.27 -14.74
N GLU A 222 1.04 -10.38 -14.77
CA GLU A 222 1.77 -11.36 -13.97
C GLU A 222 3.11 -10.88 -13.42
N TYR A 223 3.62 -11.64 -12.45
CA TYR A 223 5.04 -11.63 -12.11
C TYR A 223 5.81 -12.47 -13.13
N PRO A 224 6.72 -11.88 -13.90
CA PRO A 224 7.54 -12.62 -14.86
C PRO A 224 8.35 -13.74 -14.18
N GLY A 225 8.64 -14.81 -14.94
CA GLY A 225 9.41 -15.95 -14.43
C GLY A 225 10.77 -15.55 -13.81
N TRP A 226 11.44 -14.53 -14.39
CA TRP A 226 12.71 -14.04 -13.85
C TRP A 226 12.56 -13.35 -12.47
N VAL A 227 11.44 -12.67 -12.19
CA VAL A 227 11.15 -12.12 -10.85
C VAL A 227 10.94 -13.25 -9.85
N LYS A 228 10.14 -14.25 -10.22
CA LYS A 228 9.86 -15.42 -9.38
C LYS A 228 11.15 -16.18 -9.04
N SER A 229 12.04 -16.37 -10.02
CA SER A 229 13.35 -17.00 -9.79
C SER A 229 14.25 -16.18 -8.86
N LEU A 230 14.33 -14.87 -9.06
CA LEU A 230 15.15 -13.99 -8.20
C LEU A 230 14.65 -13.99 -6.75
N THR A 231 13.34 -13.83 -6.56
CA THR A 231 12.71 -13.81 -5.23
C THR A 231 12.84 -15.15 -4.52
N GLY A 232 12.61 -16.26 -5.25
CA GLY A 232 12.79 -17.62 -4.73
C GLY A 232 14.22 -17.93 -4.28
N ALA A 233 15.25 -17.42 -4.99
CA ALA A 233 16.65 -17.55 -4.59
C ALA A 233 16.97 -16.90 -3.23
N CYS A 234 16.12 -15.96 -2.79
CA CYS A 234 16.22 -15.23 -1.53
C CYS A 234 15.25 -15.74 -0.45
N GLY A 235 14.59 -16.87 -0.70
CA GLY A 235 13.60 -17.46 0.21
C GLY A 235 12.23 -16.78 0.19
N LEU A 236 11.99 -15.84 -0.72
CA LEU A 236 10.70 -15.17 -0.88
C LEU A 236 9.86 -15.93 -1.92
N GLY A 237 8.93 -16.75 -1.44
CA GLY A 237 8.00 -17.50 -2.30
C GLY A 237 6.94 -16.60 -2.95
N THR A 238 6.32 -17.10 -4.02
CA THR A 238 5.26 -16.37 -4.74
C THR A 238 4.04 -16.08 -3.87
N GLU A 239 3.79 -16.90 -2.85
CA GLU A 239 2.73 -16.69 -1.87
C GLU A 239 2.97 -15.45 -1.01
N GLN A 240 4.20 -14.96 -0.91
CA GLN A 240 4.56 -13.77 -0.13
C GLN A 240 4.46 -12.48 -0.95
N LEU A 241 4.29 -12.60 -2.26
CA LEU A 241 4.05 -11.48 -3.16
C LEU A 241 2.59 -11.02 -3.03
N PRO A 242 2.34 -9.70 -3.10
CA PRO A 242 0.98 -9.19 -3.03
C PRO A 242 0.16 -9.61 -4.26
N ARG A 243 -1.15 -9.68 -4.09
CA ARG A 243 -2.06 -9.69 -5.25
C ARG A 243 -1.93 -8.36 -5.96
N VAL A 244 -1.94 -8.33 -7.29
CA VAL A 244 -1.84 -7.08 -8.05
C VAL A 244 -3.18 -6.72 -8.68
N VAL A 245 -3.51 -5.43 -8.69
CA VAL A 245 -4.71 -4.86 -9.32
C VAL A 245 -4.36 -3.59 -10.11
N PRO A 246 -5.21 -3.15 -11.04
CA PRO A 246 -5.12 -1.80 -11.59
C PRO A 246 -5.22 -0.73 -10.49
N PRO A 247 -4.55 0.44 -10.65
CA PRO A 247 -4.81 1.62 -9.83
C PRO A 247 -6.29 1.99 -9.84
N GLY A 248 -6.83 2.32 -8.66
CA GLY A 248 -8.26 2.51 -8.43
C GLY A 248 -9.07 1.20 -8.34
N GLY A 249 -8.43 0.04 -8.54
CA GLY A 249 -9.02 -1.28 -8.32
C GLY A 249 -9.36 -1.52 -6.85
N LEU A 250 -10.41 -2.31 -6.62
CA LEU A 250 -10.84 -2.69 -5.28
C LEU A 250 -9.85 -3.67 -4.65
N VAL A 251 -9.42 -3.38 -3.43
CA VAL A 251 -8.57 -4.25 -2.62
C VAL A 251 -9.34 -4.98 -1.52
N GLY A 252 -10.49 -4.44 -1.10
CA GLY A 252 -11.42 -5.02 -0.12
C GLY A 252 -12.72 -4.23 -0.05
#